data_AF-A0A5D4SEI3-F1
#
_entry.id   AF-A0A5D4SEI3-F1
#
_cell.length_a   1.000
_cell.length_b   1.000
_cell.length_c   1.000
_cell.angle_alpha   90.00
_cell.angle_beta   90.00
_cell.angle_gamma   90.00
#
_symmetry.space_group_name_H-M   'P 1'
#
loop_
_entity.id
_entity.type
_entity.pdbx_description
1 polymer ?
#
loop_
_entity_poly.entity_id
_entity_poly.type
_entity_poly.pdbx_seq_one_letter_code
_entity_poly.pdbx_strand_id
1 'polypeptide(L)'
;MRKVIVLFTILFILTSGDFVNAKPSEPKVIKPYAEDWYVTPEDIIKDIVFPSIDKKVTQEYSGNDEAIFGWQFQRIVGIVYNNNHSYDISINIQVPEGSSTLGNYAHDLVKVRVSPSCDSPKIGCSHGFKVEIVEYSHLSG
;
A
#
# COMPACT_ATOMS: atom_id res chain seq x y z
N MET A 1 -47.74 45.27 -39.78
CA MET A 1 -46.58 44.93 -38.91
C MET A 1 -46.86 43.56 -38.27
N ARG A 2 -46.16 42.52 -38.72
CA ARG A 2 -46.41 41.12 -38.34
C ARG A 2 -45.46 40.75 -37.18
N LYS A 3 -45.97 40.62 -35.96
CA LYS A 3 -45.17 40.15 -34.81
C LYS A 3 -45.12 38.63 -34.86
N VAL A 4 -43.97 38.08 -35.22
CA VAL A 4 -43.69 36.64 -35.12
C VAL A 4 -43.27 36.38 -33.67
N ILE A 5 -44.12 35.69 -32.91
CA ILE A 5 -43.76 35.22 -31.58
C ILE A 5 -43.14 33.84 -31.77
N VAL A 6 -41.82 33.76 -31.62
CA VAL A 6 -41.09 32.48 -31.58
C VAL A 6 -41.11 31.99 -30.13
N LEU A 7 -41.91 30.97 -29.84
CA LEU A 7 -41.81 30.24 -28.57
C LEU A 7 -40.59 29.31 -28.64
N PHE A 8 -39.56 29.60 -27.86
CA PHE A 8 -38.50 28.65 -27.56
C PHE A 8 -38.97 27.71 -26.45
N THR A 9 -39.36 26.50 -26.81
CA THR A 9 -39.63 25.43 -25.84
C THR A 9 -38.28 24.86 -25.39
N ILE A 10 -37.81 25.26 -24.20
CA ILE A 10 -36.66 24.62 -23.56
C ILE A 10 -37.14 23.28 -22.99
N LEU A 11 -36.75 22.19 -23.64
CA LEU A 11 -36.99 20.84 -23.17
C LEU A 11 -35.96 20.52 -22.07
N PHE A 12 -36.32 20.73 -20.81
CA PHE A 12 -35.53 20.20 -19.69
C PHE A 12 -35.72 18.68 -19.65
N ILE A 13 -34.76 17.95 -20.22
CA ILE A 13 -34.64 16.51 -19.99
C ILE A 13 -34.15 16.37 -18.54
N LEU A 14 -35.08 16.22 -17.61
CA LEU A 14 -34.78 15.74 -16.27
C LEU A 14 -34.32 14.30 -16.43
N THR A 15 -33.01 14.11 -16.55
CA THR A 15 -32.40 12.80 -16.38
C THR A 15 -32.73 12.39 -14.95
N SER A 16 -33.57 11.37 -14.78
CA SER A 16 -33.72 10.67 -13.51
C SER A 16 -32.38 10.00 -13.23
N GLY A 17 -31.45 10.77 -12.65
CA GLY A 17 -30.29 10.18 -12.01
C GLY A 17 -30.82 9.26 -10.93
N ASP A 18 -30.47 7.98 -11.00
CA ASP A 18 -30.67 7.06 -9.91
C ASP A 18 -29.86 7.57 -8.72
N PHE A 19 -30.46 8.46 -7.92
CA PHE A 19 -29.90 8.89 -6.65
C PHE A 19 -29.98 7.70 -5.72
N VAL A 20 -28.91 6.91 -5.70
CA VAL A 20 -28.69 5.88 -4.68
C VAL A 20 -28.75 6.60 -3.34
N ASN A 21 -29.78 6.31 -2.56
CA ASN A 21 -29.85 6.70 -1.16
C ASN A 21 -28.75 5.93 -0.41
N ALA A 22 -27.54 6.50 -0.37
CA ALA A 22 -26.51 6.02 0.52
C ALA A 22 -26.98 6.31 1.94
N LYS A 23 -27.30 5.27 2.71
CA LYS A 23 -27.47 5.41 4.16
C LYS A 23 -26.19 6.05 4.72
N PRO A 24 -26.30 7.02 5.65
CA PRO A 24 -25.15 7.48 6.41
C PRO A 24 -24.41 6.26 6.95
N SER A 25 -23.11 6.16 6.72
CA SER A 25 -22.32 5.08 7.28
C SER A 25 -22.53 5.08 8.79
N GLU A 26 -23.03 3.97 9.35
CA GLU A 26 -23.10 3.81 10.79
C GLU A 26 -21.71 4.12 11.39
N PRO A 27 -21.64 4.81 12.54
CA PRO A 27 -20.37 5.04 13.20
C PRO A 27 -19.67 3.70 13.35
N LYS A 28 -18.50 3.52 12.71
CA LYS A 28 -17.70 2.31 12.86
C LYS A 28 -17.29 2.24 14.33
N VAL A 29 -18.00 1.44 15.13
CA VAL A 29 -17.55 1.07 16.46
C VAL A 29 -16.26 0.26 16.24
N ILE A 30 -15.13 0.89 16.53
CA ILE A 30 -13.82 0.22 16.49
C ILE A 30 -13.83 -0.75 17.67
N LYS A 31 -14.21 -2.01 17.39
CA LYS A 31 -14.00 -3.08 18.36
C LYS A 31 -12.48 -3.18 18.60
N PRO A 32 -12.01 -3.30 19.85
CA PRO A 32 -10.61 -3.69 20.08
C PRO A 32 -10.32 -4.94 19.25
N TYR A 33 -9.14 -5.00 18.63
CA TYR A 33 -8.71 -6.08 17.74
C TYR A 33 -9.23 -7.42 18.26
N ALA A 34 -10.05 -8.10 17.46
CA ALA A 34 -10.70 -9.34 17.88
C ALA A 34 -9.64 -10.33 18.35
N GLU A 35 -9.86 -10.99 19.49
CA GLU A 35 -8.94 -12.00 20.06
C GLU A 35 -8.61 -13.13 19.06
N ASP A 36 -9.35 -13.24 17.97
CA ASP A 36 -9.22 -14.23 16.90
C ASP A 36 -8.36 -13.79 15.71
N TRP A 37 -7.85 -12.54 15.69
CA TRP A 37 -6.89 -12.08 14.69
C TRP A 37 -5.49 -12.57 15.07
N TYR A 38 -5.19 -13.82 14.74
CA TYR A 38 -3.83 -14.38 14.79
C TYR A 38 -2.97 -13.72 13.71
N VAL A 39 -2.53 -12.49 13.98
CA VAL A 39 -1.61 -11.74 13.13
C VAL A 39 -0.22 -11.87 13.74
N THR A 40 0.73 -12.41 12.98
CA THR A 40 2.14 -12.43 13.43
C THR A 40 2.73 -11.03 13.33
N PRO A 41 3.79 -10.70 14.10
CA PRO A 41 4.52 -9.46 13.90
C PRO A 41 4.97 -9.26 12.45
N GLU A 42 5.34 -10.33 11.76
CA GLU A 42 5.73 -10.36 10.35
C GLU A 42 4.57 -9.93 9.43
N ASP A 43 3.35 -10.38 9.70
CA ASP A 43 2.15 -9.97 8.94
C ASP A 43 1.88 -8.47 9.09
N ILE A 44 1.97 -7.94 10.31
CA ILE A 44 1.83 -6.49 10.59
C ILE A 44 2.89 -5.71 9.82
N ILE A 45 4.15 -6.15 9.90
CA ILE A 45 5.26 -5.48 9.23
C ILE A 45 5.05 -5.51 7.72
N LYS A 46 4.66 -6.66 7.16
CA LYS A 46 4.39 -6.81 5.73
C LYS A 46 3.30 -5.84 5.30
N ASP A 47 2.17 -5.75 6.00
CA ASP A 47 1.09 -4.82 5.68
C ASP A 47 1.54 -3.35 5.66
N ILE A 48 2.43 -2.97 6.59
CA ILE A 48 2.95 -1.60 6.67
C ILE A 48 3.90 -1.30 5.51
N VAL A 49 4.82 -2.20 5.19
CA VAL A 49 5.96 -1.90 4.30
C VAL A 49 5.72 -2.29 2.84
N PHE A 50 4.86 -3.28 2.59
CA PHE A 50 4.64 -3.87 1.25
C PHE A 50 4.33 -2.81 0.19
N PRO A 51 3.42 -1.83 0.39
CA PRO A 51 3.13 -0.83 -0.64
C PRO A 51 4.34 0.04 -1.03
N SER A 52 5.23 0.32 -0.07
CA SER A 52 6.42 1.12 -0.32
C SER A 52 7.49 0.32 -1.05
N ILE A 53 7.63 -0.96 -0.72
CA ILE A 53 8.52 -1.88 -1.42
C ILE A 53 8.01 -2.13 -2.84
N ASP A 54 6.72 -2.39 -3.02
CA ASP A 54 6.08 -2.64 -4.32
C ASP A 54 6.32 -1.49 -5.30
N LYS A 55 6.10 -0.25 -4.84
CA LYS A 55 6.39 0.95 -5.62
C LYS A 55 7.87 1.04 -5.98
N LYS A 56 8.78 0.65 -5.09
CA LYS A 56 10.22 0.68 -5.34
C LYS A 56 10.64 -0.39 -6.34
N VAL A 57 10.15 -1.63 -6.18
CA VAL A 57 10.39 -2.73 -7.14
C VAL A 57 9.89 -2.32 -8.53
N THR A 58 8.72 -1.71 -8.63
CA THR A 58 8.16 -1.20 -9.90
C THR A 58 9.09 -0.18 -10.58
N GLN A 59 9.78 0.65 -9.79
CA GLN A 59 10.73 1.64 -10.31
C GLN A 59 12.04 0.99 -10.76
N GLU A 60 12.60 0.09 -9.95
CA GLU A 60 13.88 -0.58 -10.24
C GLU A 60 13.77 -1.54 -11.43
N TYR A 61 12.64 -2.24 -11.56
CA TYR A 61 12.40 -3.23 -12.60
C TYR A 61 11.47 -2.73 -13.71
N SER A 62 11.49 -1.42 -13.99
CA SER A 62 10.63 -0.83 -15.01
C SER A 62 10.82 -1.50 -16.38
N GLY A 63 9.73 -1.95 -16.99
CA GLY A 63 9.73 -2.69 -18.27
C GLY A 63 9.91 -4.20 -18.14
N ASN A 64 10.02 -4.74 -16.92
CA ASN A 64 9.98 -6.17 -16.63
C ASN A 64 8.71 -6.51 -15.84
N ASP A 65 7.61 -6.78 -16.55
CA ASP A 65 6.30 -7.06 -15.93
C ASP A 65 6.34 -8.30 -15.00
N GLU A 66 7.16 -9.31 -15.32
CA GLU A 66 7.30 -10.49 -14.47
C GLU A 66 7.90 -10.13 -13.11
N ALA A 67 8.90 -9.26 -13.08
CA ALA A 67 9.48 -8.74 -11.84
C ALA A 67 8.48 -7.88 -11.06
N ILE A 68 7.77 -6.99 -11.76
CA ILE A 68 6.84 -6.03 -11.16
C ILE A 68 5.67 -6.74 -10.46
N PHE A 69 5.11 -7.79 -11.05
CA PHE A 69 3.96 -8.50 -10.48
C PHE A 69 4.32 -9.79 -9.73
N GLY A 70 5.52 -10.33 -9.95
CA GLY A 70 5.93 -11.65 -9.45
C GLY A 70 6.92 -11.63 -8.28
N TRP A 71 7.34 -10.46 -7.81
CA TRP A 71 8.24 -10.39 -6.65
C TRP A 71 7.55 -10.91 -5.37
N GLN A 72 8.35 -11.44 -4.46
CA GLN A 72 7.86 -12.10 -3.24
C GLN A 72 8.60 -11.61 -2.01
N PHE A 73 7.83 -11.25 -0.97
CA PHE A 73 8.36 -11.03 0.36
C PHE A 73 8.85 -12.36 0.95
N GLN A 74 10.14 -12.48 1.28
CA GLN A 74 10.70 -13.71 1.86
C GLN A 74 10.77 -13.67 3.37
N ARG A 75 11.62 -12.81 3.91
CA ARG A 75 11.86 -12.73 5.36
C ARG A 75 12.41 -11.38 5.78
N ILE A 76 12.13 -11.03 7.02
CA ILE A 76 12.82 -9.96 7.73
C ILE A 76 14.20 -10.49 8.12
N VAL A 77 15.25 -9.76 7.72
CA VAL A 77 16.65 -10.09 8.02
C VAL A 77 17.11 -9.42 9.32
N GLY A 78 16.55 -8.26 9.65
CA GLY A 78 16.86 -7.56 10.89
C GLY A 78 16.02 -6.33 11.11
N ILE A 79 15.92 -5.91 12.38
CA ILE A 79 15.23 -4.70 12.82
C ILE A 79 16.18 -3.89 13.69
N VAL A 80 16.36 -2.61 13.37
CA VAL A 80 17.16 -1.67 14.16
C VAL A 80 16.23 -0.60 14.70
N TYR A 81 16.17 -0.46 16.03
CA TYR A 81 15.39 0.56 16.72
C TYR A 81 16.20 1.84 16.84
N ASN A 82 15.69 2.94 16.30
CA ASN A 82 16.39 4.21 16.26
C ASN A 82 15.98 5.11 17.44
N ASN A 83 16.88 6.00 17.87
CA ASN A 83 16.62 6.94 18.98
C ASN A 83 15.63 8.07 18.63
N ASN A 84 15.11 8.11 17.40
CA ASN A 84 14.20 9.13 16.91
C ASN A 84 12.78 8.60 16.70
N HIS A 85 12.37 7.60 17.49
CA HIS A 85 11.03 7.01 17.44
C HIS A 85 10.71 6.41 16.06
N SER A 86 11.65 5.65 15.51
CA SER A 86 11.51 4.92 14.25
C SER A 86 12.26 3.59 14.33
N TYR A 87 11.99 2.69 13.41
CA TYR A 87 12.78 1.47 13.23
C TYR A 87 13.11 1.24 11.76
N ASP A 88 14.32 0.74 11.51
CA ASP A 88 14.76 0.31 10.19
C ASP A 88 14.61 -1.21 10.09
N ILE A 89 13.86 -1.68 9.10
CA ILE A 89 13.63 -3.10 8.83
C ILE A 89 14.38 -3.45 7.56
N SER A 90 15.25 -4.46 7.63
CA SER A 90 15.92 -5.03 6.46
C SER A 90 15.15 -6.28 6.03
N ILE A 91 14.75 -6.35 4.76
CA ILE A 91 13.87 -7.38 4.23
C ILE A 91 14.52 -7.99 2.99
N ASN A 92 14.60 -9.31 2.95
CA ASN A 92 14.94 -10.03 1.73
C ASN A 92 13.68 -10.23 0.89
N ILE A 93 13.75 -9.90 -0.39
CA ILE A 93 12.73 -10.20 -1.38
C ILE A 93 13.32 -11.06 -2.49
N GLN A 94 12.47 -11.82 -3.15
CA GLN A 94 12.80 -12.50 -4.40
C GLN A 94 12.14 -11.77 -5.55
N VAL A 95 12.86 -11.61 -6.65
CA VAL A 95 12.37 -11.00 -7.88
C VAL A 95 12.61 -11.97 -9.03
N PRO A 96 11.59 -12.34 -9.82
CA PRO A 96 11.77 -13.19 -10.99
C PRO A 96 12.85 -12.67 -11.94
N GLU A 97 13.74 -13.55 -12.40
CA GLU A 97 14.81 -13.23 -13.33
C GLU A 97 14.74 -14.11 -14.60
N GLY A 98 14.48 -13.46 -15.74
CA GLY A 98 14.46 -14.09 -17.06
C GLY A 98 13.10 -14.64 -17.50
N SER A 99 12.84 -14.61 -18.81
CA SER A 99 11.50 -14.75 -19.41
C SER A 99 11.03 -16.19 -19.67
N SER A 100 11.68 -17.22 -19.12
CA SER A 100 11.41 -18.59 -19.61
C SER A 100 11.71 -19.77 -18.68
N THR A 101 12.12 -19.56 -17.43
CA THR A 101 12.39 -20.70 -16.53
C THR A 101 11.78 -20.48 -15.16
N LEU A 102 10.73 -21.27 -14.88
CA LEU A 102 10.25 -21.56 -13.53
C LEU A 102 11.44 -21.86 -12.61
N GLY A 103 11.83 -20.89 -11.77
CA GLY A 103 12.77 -21.12 -10.67
C GLY A 103 13.96 -20.17 -10.55
N ASN A 104 14.21 -19.27 -11.51
CA ASN A 104 15.28 -18.28 -11.37
C ASN A 104 14.73 -17.01 -10.69
N TYR A 105 15.20 -16.78 -9.46
CA TYR A 105 14.89 -15.56 -8.72
C TYR A 105 16.20 -14.87 -8.34
N ALA A 106 16.28 -13.58 -8.63
CA ALA A 106 17.23 -12.71 -7.99
C ALA A 106 16.78 -12.44 -6.55
N HIS A 107 17.73 -12.24 -5.64
CA HIS A 107 17.44 -11.84 -4.28
C HIS A 107 17.83 -10.38 -4.09
N ASP A 108 16.90 -9.57 -3.61
CA ASP A 108 17.19 -8.19 -3.25
C ASP A 108 17.06 -7.99 -1.74
N LEU A 109 17.83 -7.05 -1.22
CA LEU A 109 17.74 -6.57 0.15
C LEU A 109 17.17 -5.15 0.13
N VAL A 110 16.04 -4.97 0.82
CA VAL A 110 15.38 -3.68 0.96
C VAL A 110 15.42 -3.25 2.41
N LYS A 111 15.94 -2.05 2.67
CA LYS A 111 15.89 -1.43 3.99
C LYS A 111 14.84 -0.34 4.01
N VAL A 112 13.85 -0.48 4.86
CA VAL A 112 12.75 0.46 5.04
C VAL A 112 12.79 1.07 6.44
N ARG A 113 12.59 2.38 6.55
CA ARG A 113 12.40 3.08 7.81
C ARG A 113 10.92 3.34 8.03
N VAL A 114 10.42 2.93 9.19
CA VAL A 114 9.03 3.15 9.60
C VAL A 114 9.00 4.10 10.78
N SER A 115 8.21 5.18 10.66
CA SER A 115 8.03 6.20 11.70
C SER A 115 6.56 6.61 11.82
N PRO A 116 6.04 6.95 13.01
CA PRO A 116 6.66 6.74 14.31
C PRO A 116 6.65 5.25 14.74
N SER A 117 7.51 4.87 15.68
CA SER A 117 7.52 3.53 16.27
C SER A 117 6.38 3.33 17.27
N CYS A 118 5.82 2.12 17.35
CA CYS A 118 4.73 1.77 18.25
C CYS A 118 5.18 0.99 19.50
N ASP A 119 6.40 1.25 19.96
CA ASP A 119 7.07 0.51 21.04
C ASP A 119 6.82 1.08 22.44
N SER A 120 6.04 2.16 22.55
CA SER A 120 5.76 2.81 23.82
C SER A 120 4.42 2.33 24.41
N PRO A 121 4.41 1.74 25.63
CA PRO A 121 3.17 1.39 26.33
C PRO A 121 2.34 2.61 26.75
N LYS A 122 2.86 3.83 26.52
CA LYS A 122 2.20 5.10 26.84
C LYS A 122 1.58 5.78 25.62
N ILE A 123 1.81 5.27 24.41
CA ILE A 123 1.31 5.85 23.17
C ILE A 123 0.28 4.89 22.58
N GLY A 124 -0.99 5.31 22.56
CA GLY A 124 -1.96 4.66 21.71
C GLY A 124 -1.57 4.91 20.25
N CYS A 125 -1.29 3.85 19.50
CA CYS A 125 -0.93 3.96 18.09
C CYS A 125 -2.16 4.19 17.21
N SER A 126 -2.62 5.44 17.19
CA SER A 126 -3.67 5.94 16.30
C SER A 126 -3.09 6.92 15.28
N HIS A 127 -1.95 6.58 14.68
CA HIS A 127 -1.28 7.37 13.66
C HIS A 127 -1.03 6.54 12.39
N GLY A 128 -0.94 7.23 11.25
CA GLY A 128 -0.38 6.62 10.04
C GLY A 128 1.13 6.39 10.20
N PHE A 129 1.66 5.39 9.52
CA PHE A 129 3.09 5.19 9.39
C PHE A 129 3.61 5.94 8.17
N LYS A 130 4.68 6.71 8.34
CA LYS A 130 5.57 7.12 7.27
C LYS A 130 6.56 5.99 7.02
N VAL A 131 6.59 5.49 5.79
CA VAL A 131 7.50 4.42 5.36
C VAL A 131 8.42 4.96 4.27
N GLU A 132 9.72 4.85 4.48
CA GLU A 132 10.75 5.37 3.57
C GLU A 132 11.71 4.25 3.17
N ILE A 133 12.02 4.14 1.88
CA ILE A 133 13.09 3.26 1.39
C ILE A 133 14.42 3.95 1.71
N VAL A 134 15.19 3.38 2.63
CA VAL A 134 16.50 3.88 3.03
C VAL A 134 17.58 3.33 2.12
N GLU A 135 17.44 2.06 1.71
CA GLU A 135 18.42 1.36 0.89
C GLU A 135 17.71 0.28 0.07
N TYR A 136 18.24 0.03 -1.12
CA TYR A 136 17.81 -1.05 -2.01
C TYR A 136 19.06 -1.64 -2.67
N SER A 137 19.26 -2.94 -2.57
CA SER A 137 20.45 -3.60 -3.07
C SER A 137 20.10 -4.92 -3.73
N HIS A 138 20.59 -5.12 -4.95
CA HIS A 138 20.57 -6.43 -5.61
C HIS A 138 21.67 -7.30 -5.02
N LEU A 139 21.31 -8.44 -4.44
CA LEU A 139 22.28 -9.40 -3.94
C LEU A 139 22.69 -10.28 -5.12
N SER A 140 23.93 -10.12 -5.58
CA SER A 140 24.51 -11.04 -6.55
C SER A 140 24.52 -12.46 -5.98
N GLY A 141 23.95 -13.42 -6.72
CA GLY A 141 24.13 -14.85 -6.47
C GLY A 141 25.57 -15.30 -6.68
#